data_AF-A0AA40W003-F1
#
_entry.id   AF-A0AA40W003-F1
#
_cell.length_a   1.000
_cell.length_b   1.000
_cell.length_c   1.000
_cell.angle_alpha   90.00
_cell.angle_beta   90.00
_cell.angle_gamma   90.00
#
_symmetry.space_group_name_H-M   'P 1'
#
loop_
_entity.id
_entity.type
_entity.pdbx_description
1 polymer ?
#
loop_
_entity_poly.entity_id
_entity_poly.type
_entity_poly.pdbx_seq_one_letter_code
_entity_poly.pdbx_strand_id
1 'polypeptide(L)'
;MNKSLADGDELYKVIEEFSDLEWRKFQTRMVMVRLKGGGVYQRDNSKAPPFTTIRFRSENREFVEELRKAVEGYEGDMVWKMFPHQRLMFPDVNWVIRPAFVDEAVAMAGEDVGNSQDFMSEHYPDFALKAYKDMLGLAKHVRKELEKKYKI
;
A
#
# COMPACT_ATOMS: atom_id res chain seq x y z
N MET A 1 -5.41 11.71 -22.39
CA MET A 1 -4.13 11.36 -21.74
C MET A 1 -4.34 10.11 -20.92
N ASN A 2 -3.76 8.97 -21.32
CA ASN A 2 -3.67 7.80 -20.43
C ASN A 2 -2.79 8.20 -19.26
N LYS A 3 -3.38 8.61 -18.13
CA LYS A 3 -2.63 8.77 -16.89
C LYS A 3 -2.15 7.37 -16.51
N SER A 4 -0.84 7.17 -16.42
CA SER A 4 -0.27 5.89 -15.99
C SER A 4 -0.88 5.48 -14.65
N LEU A 5 -1.20 4.20 -14.50
CA LEU A 5 -1.61 3.63 -13.23
C LEU A 5 -0.38 3.04 -12.56
N ALA A 6 -0.32 3.11 -11.23
CA ALA A 6 0.67 2.37 -10.47
C ALA A 6 0.54 0.86 -10.70
N ASP A 7 1.66 0.15 -10.63
CA ASP A 7 1.72 -1.30 -10.62
C ASP A 7 1.56 -1.87 -9.20
N GLY A 8 1.67 -1.02 -8.17
CA GLY A 8 1.35 -1.31 -6.77
C GLY A 8 2.56 -1.43 -5.85
N ASP A 9 3.77 -1.31 -6.37
CA ASP A 9 5.04 -1.47 -5.64
C ASP A 9 5.81 -0.16 -5.44
N GLU A 10 5.29 0.95 -5.97
CA GLU A 10 5.96 2.24 -6.04
C GLU A 10 6.29 2.81 -4.66
N LEU A 11 5.36 2.70 -3.72
CA LEU A 11 5.58 3.18 -2.36
C LEU A 11 6.62 2.33 -1.62
N TYR A 12 6.59 1.01 -1.83
CA TYR A 12 7.61 0.13 -1.28
C TYR A 12 9.00 0.47 -1.83
N LYS A 13 9.14 0.67 -3.15
CA LYS A 13 10.41 1.04 -3.79
C LYS A 13 10.99 2.31 -3.19
N VAL A 14 10.15 3.34 -2.99
CA VAL A 14 10.56 4.57 -2.29
C VAL A 14 11.10 4.24 -0.91
N ILE A 15 10.37 3.48 -0.10
CA ILE A 15 10.75 3.24 1.30
C ILE A 15 12.07 2.44 1.39
N GLU A 16 12.28 1.48 0.49
CA GLU A 16 13.51 0.68 0.43
C GLU A 16 14.75 1.52 0.03
N GLU A 17 14.57 2.70 -0.58
CA GLU A 17 15.68 3.65 -0.80
C GLU A 17 16.23 4.23 0.51
N PHE A 18 15.40 4.35 1.56
CA PHE A 18 15.77 5.03 2.82
C PHE A 18 15.93 4.10 4.03
N SER A 19 15.48 2.84 3.94
CA SER A 19 15.52 1.91 5.09
C SER A 19 15.53 0.45 4.67
N ASP A 20 16.31 -0.37 5.38
CA ASP A 20 16.35 -1.81 5.20
C ASP A 20 15.07 -2.48 5.68
N LEU A 21 14.45 -3.26 4.80
CA LEU A 21 13.26 -4.05 5.10
C LEU A 21 13.63 -5.51 5.35
N GLU A 22 13.05 -6.10 6.39
CA GLU A 22 13.10 -7.55 6.62
C GLU A 22 12.05 -8.25 5.76
N TRP A 23 10.87 -7.64 5.63
CA TRP A 23 9.72 -8.24 4.98
C TRP A 23 8.81 -7.19 4.34
N ARG A 24 8.13 -7.58 3.26
CA ARG A 24 7.21 -6.72 2.51
C ARG A 24 6.10 -7.52 1.85
N LYS A 25 4.96 -6.88 1.66
CA LYS A 25 3.84 -7.33 0.83
C LYS A 25 3.11 -6.12 0.27
N PHE A 26 2.72 -6.16 -0.99
CA PHE A 26 1.93 -5.11 -1.61
C PHE A 26 0.94 -5.71 -2.59
N GLN A 27 -0.10 -4.96 -2.92
CA GLN A 27 -1.09 -5.38 -3.91
C GLN A 27 -0.63 -4.96 -5.30
N THR A 28 -0.08 -5.92 -6.04
CA THR A 28 0.24 -5.70 -7.45
C THR A 28 -1.03 -5.68 -8.29
N ARG A 29 -1.11 -4.71 -9.21
CA ARG A 29 -2.21 -4.57 -10.17
C ARG A 29 -2.24 -5.72 -11.17
N MET A 30 -1.10 -6.01 -11.82
CA MET A 30 -0.99 -7.08 -12.81
C MET A 30 -0.09 -8.21 -12.27
N VAL A 31 -0.64 -9.41 -12.11
CA VAL A 31 0.10 -10.57 -11.57
C VAL A 31 0.24 -11.66 -12.63
N MET A 32 1.45 -12.14 -12.85
CA MET A 32 1.70 -13.30 -13.70
C MET A 32 1.63 -14.57 -12.86
N VAL A 33 0.64 -15.42 -13.13
CA VAL A 33 0.44 -16.68 -12.41
C VAL A 33 0.93 -17.83 -13.26
N ARG A 34 1.89 -18.58 -12.72
CA ARG A 34 2.39 -19.82 -13.33
C ARG A 34 1.53 -20.99 -12.89
N LEU A 35 0.91 -21.66 -13.85
CA LEU A 35 0.15 -22.88 -13.64
C LEU A 35 1.10 -24.07 -13.51
N LYS A 36 0.68 -25.10 -12.76
CA LYS A 36 1.47 -26.34 -12.58
C LYS A 36 1.81 -27.04 -13.91
N GLY A 37 1.04 -26.79 -14.97
CA GLY A 37 1.28 -27.31 -16.32
C GLY A 37 2.18 -26.45 -17.22
N GLY A 38 2.86 -25.43 -16.69
CA GLY A 38 3.80 -24.57 -17.44
C GLY A 38 3.16 -23.38 -18.17
N GLY A 39 1.83 -23.28 -18.20
CA GLY A 39 1.13 -22.09 -18.70
C GLY A 39 1.33 -20.89 -17.78
N VAL A 40 1.37 -19.69 -18.35
CA VAL A 40 1.37 -18.42 -17.61
C VAL A 40 0.12 -17.65 -17.98
N TYR A 41 -0.66 -17.23 -16.99
CA TYR A 41 -1.79 -16.32 -17.22
C TYR A 41 -1.58 -15.03 -16.43
N GLN A 42 -2.03 -13.92 -17.03
CA GLN A 42 -2.00 -12.62 -16.39
C GLN A 42 -3.34 -12.39 -15.66
N ARG A 43 -3.27 -12.11 -14.36
CA ARG A 43 -4.42 -11.73 -13.53
C ARG A 43 -4.40 -10.22 -13.32
N ASP A 44 -5.53 -9.59 -13.59
CA ASP A 44 -5.76 -8.18 -13.27
C ASP A 44 -6.47 -8.05 -11.92
N ASN A 45 -5.81 -7.38 -10.97
CA ASN A 45 -6.32 -7.05 -9.64
C ASN A 45 -6.70 -5.57 -9.53
N SER A 46 -6.92 -4.87 -10.64
CA SER A 46 -7.24 -3.43 -10.67
C SER A 46 -8.54 -3.05 -9.95
N LYS A 47 -9.37 -4.03 -9.57
CA LYS A 47 -10.57 -3.82 -8.74
C LYS A 47 -10.29 -3.89 -7.23
N ALA A 48 -9.17 -4.49 -6.84
CA ALA A 48 -8.74 -4.56 -5.45
C ALA A 48 -7.88 -3.33 -5.11
N PRO A 49 -8.22 -2.54 -4.09
CA PRO A 49 -7.46 -1.34 -3.74
C PRO A 49 -6.00 -1.66 -3.39
N PRO A 50 -5.06 -0.80 -3.82
CA PRO A 50 -3.66 -0.97 -3.48
C PRO A 50 -3.41 -0.87 -1.98
N PHE A 51 -2.45 -1.64 -1.50
CA PHE A 51 -1.85 -1.48 -0.17
C PHE A 51 -0.36 -1.78 -0.23
N THR A 52 0.37 -1.27 0.75
CA THR A 52 1.77 -1.62 1.02
C THR A 52 1.88 -2.01 2.48
N THR A 53 2.48 -3.15 2.78
CA THR A 53 2.80 -3.60 4.12
C THR A 53 4.27 -3.89 4.20
N ILE A 54 4.95 -3.29 5.17
CA ILE A 54 6.39 -3.42 5.34
C ILE A 54 6.74 -3.76 6.79
N ARG A 55 7.92 -4.37 6.95
CA ARG A 55 8.56 -4.57 8.23
C ARG A 55 10.02 -4.18 8.11
N PHE A 56 10.46 -3.30 8.98
CA PHE A 56 11.85 -2.85 9.04
C PHE A 56 12.73 -3.94 9.63
N ARG A 57 13.95 -4.09 9.10
CA ARG A 57 14.97 -4.98 9.68
C ARG A 57 15.45 -4.48 11.03
N SER A 58 15.58 -3.16 11.16
CA SER A 58 15.88 -2.48 12.41
C SER A 58 14.99 -1.25 12.49
N GLU A 59 13.96 -1.29 13.32
CA GLU A 59 13.00 -0.19 13.41
C GLU A 59 13.65 1.05 14.04
N ASN A 60 13.67 2.15 13.28
CA ASN A 60 13.95 3.47 13.79
C ASN A 60 12.62 4.23 13.96
N ARG A 61 12.22 4.46 15.22
CA ARG A 61 10.96 5.15 15.55
C ARG A 61 10.84 6.54 14.94
N GLU A 62 11.94 7.28 14.86
CA GLU A 62 11.95 8.60 14.22
C GLU A 62 11.68 8.48 12.72
N PHE A 63 12.33 7.52 12.04
CA PHE A 63 12.06 7.26 10.62
C PHE A 63 10.61 6.87 10.37
N VAL A 64 10.07 5.96 11.18
CA VAL A 64 8.67 5.51 11.08
C VAL A 64 7.70 6.68 11.26
N GLU A 65 7.98 7.58 12.21
CA GLU A 65 7.16 8.77 12.45
C GLU A 65 7.16 9.72 11.24
N GLU A 66 8.33 9.96 10.66
CA GLU A 66 8.46 10.83 9.48
C GLU A 66 7.83 10.21 8.24
N LEU A 67 7.99 8.89 8.06
CA LEU A 67 7.30 8.17 6.99
C LEU A 67 5.78 8.27 7.15
N ARG A 68 5.26 8.10 8.37
CA ARG A 68 3.81 8.25 8.63
C ARG A 68 3.34 9.67 8.32
N LYS A 69 4.04 10.71 8.78
CA LYS A 69 3.72 12.11 8.46
C LYS A 69 3.74 12.37 6.96
N ALA A 70 4.72 11.84 6.23
CA ALA A 70 4.80 12.00 4.78
C ALA A 70 3.64 11.29 4.06
N VAL A 71 3.24 10.11 4.52
CA VAL A 71 2.09 9.38 3.95
C VAL A 71 0.77 10.11 4.24
N GLU A 72 0.55 10.51 5.49
CA GLU A 72 -0.71 11.09 5.97
C GLU A 72 -0.85 12.58 5.62
N GLY A 73 0.26 13.27 5.35
CA GLY A 73 0.30 14.65 4.89
C GLY A 73 0.16 14.81 3.37
N TYR A 74 0.01 13.71 2.62
CA TYR A 74 -0.18 13.78 1.18
C TYR A 74 -1.58 14.27 0.82
N GLU A 75 -1.66 15.45 0.20
CA GLU A 75 -2.90 16.06 -0.30
C GLU A 75 -3.20 15.64 -1.76
N GLY A 76 -3.49 14.36 -1.96
CA GLY A 76 -3.85 13.78 -3.26
C GLY A 76 -5.35 13.73 -3.56
N ASP A 77 -5.71 12.95 -4.59
CA ASP A 77 -7.11 12.61 -4.90
C ASP A 77 -7.71 11.69 -3.81
N MET A 78 -6.87 11.06 -2.98
CA MET A 78 -7.28 10.21 -1.85
C MET A 78 -6.53 10.51 -0.57
N VAL A 79 -7.17 10.20 0.56
CA VAL A 79 -6.53 10.20 1.88
C VAL A 79 -5.87 8.85 2.12
N TRP A 80 -4.58 8.87 2.42
CA TRP A 80 -3.78 7.69 2.76
C TRP A 80 -3.47 7.66 4.26
N LYS A 81 -3.38 6.46 4.83
CA LYS A 81 -3.05 6.25 6.25
C LYS A 81 -1.96 5.23 6.40
N MET A 82 -1.16 5.37 7.46
CA MET A 82 -0.15 4.38 7.86
C MET A 82 -0.40 3.97 9.31
N PHE A 83 -0.65 2.69 9.55
CA PHE A 83 -0.97 2.19 10.90
C PHE A 83 -0.23 0.89 11.23
N PRO A 84 0.03 0.63 12.52
CA PRO A 84 0.67 -0.60 12.93
C PRO A 84 -0.33 -1.77 12.87
N HIS A 85 0.14 -2.91 12.37
CA HIS A 85 -0.55 -4.19 12.46
C HIS A 85 0.32 -5.13 13.30
N GLN A 86 -0.03 -5.26 14.58
CA GLN A 86 0.67 -6.13 15.52
C GLN A 86 0.47 -7.58 15.12
N ARG A 87 1.56 -8.33 15.01
CA ARG A 87 1.49 -9.77 14.81
C ARG A 87 1.18 -10.44 16.14
N LEU A 88 0.12 -11.26 16.16
CA LEU A 88 -0.15 -12.13 17.29
C LEU A 88 1.09 -13.00 17.54
N MET A 89 1.59 -13.01 18.77
CA MET A 89 2.73 -13.81 19.24
C MET A 89 4.14 -13.40 18.74
N PHE A 90 4.30 -12.25 18.08
CA PHE A 90 5.63 -11.73 17.69
C PHE A 90 5.81 -10.26 18.10
N PRO A 91 7.04 -9.85 18.50
CA PRO A 91 7.30 -8.47 18.91
C PRO A 91 7.27 -7.49 17.73
N ASP A 92 7.53 -7.98 16.51
CA ASP A 92 7.69 -7.12 15.33
C ASP A 92 6.35 -6.59 14.81
N VAL A 93 6.39 -5.34 14.34
CA VAL A 93 5.23 -4.63 13.78
C VAL A 93 5.29 -4.67 12.26
N ASN A 94 4.18 -5.06 11.64
CA ASN A 94 3.97 -4.79 10.22
C ASN A 94 3.31 -3.41 10.09
N TRP A 95 3.91 -2.49 9.36
CA TRP A 95 3.30 -1.20 9.06
C TRP A 95 2.49 -1.31 7.77
N VAL A 96 1.20 -0.98 7.84
CA VAL A 96 0.27 -1.06 6.71
C VAL A 96 -0.01 0.36 6.22
N ILE A 97 0.10 0.56 4.91
CA ILE A 97 -0.23 1.79 4.19
C ILE A 97 -1.32 1.47 3.17
N ARG A 98 -2.46 2.14 3.27
CA ARG A 98 -3.58 1.99 2.34
C ARG A 98 -4.47 3.24 2.32
N PRO A 99 -5.38 3.37 1.32
CA PRO A 99 -6.38 4.42 1.33
C PRO A 99 -7.30 4.29 2.55
N ALA A 100 -7.56 5.40 3.24
CA ALA A 100 -8.37 5.45 4.47
C ALA A 100 -9.78 4.90 4.28
N PHE A 101 -10.38 5.15 3.11
CA PHE A 101 -11.74 4.73 2.79
C PHE A 101 -11.92 3.20 2.82
N VAL A 102 -10.85 2.40 2.65
CA VAL A 102 -10.94 0.93 2.77
C VAL A 102 -11.37 0.53 4.19
N ASP A 103 -10.82 1.19 5.21
CA ASP A 103 -11.19 0.93 6.61
C ASP A 103 -12.63 1.36 6.90
N GLU A 104 -13.02 2.53 6.40
CA GLU A 104 -14.37 3.09 6.58
C GLU A 104 -15.42 2.20 5.92
N ALA A 105 -15.16 1.74 4.69
CA ALA A 105 -16.06 0.88 3.93
C ALA A 105 -16.27 -0.48 4.61
N VAL A 106 -15.19 -1.09 5.12
CA VAL A 106 -15.27 -2.35 5.87
C VAL A 106 -16.03 -2.16 7.18
N ALA A 107 -15.79 -1.07 7.90
CA ALA A 107 -16.50 -0.77 9.15
C ALA A 107 -18.01 -0.56 8.91
N MET A 108 -18.40 0.06 7.79
CA MET A 108 -19.82 0.24 7.42
C MET A 108 -20.53 -1.07 7.10
N ALA A 109 -19.80 -2.06 6.56
CA ALA A 109 -20.37 -3.36 6.19
C ALA A 109 -20.49 -4.33 7.39
N GLY A 110 -19.79 -4.09 8.49
CA GLY A 110 -19.90 -4.87 9.72
C GLY A 110 -18.97 -6.09 9.80
N GLU A 111 -19.19 -6.93 10.81
CA GLU A 111 -18.29 -8.06 11.15
C GLU A 111 -18.28 -9.20 10.12
N ASP A 112 -19.25 -9.24 9.20
CA ASP A 112 -19.37 -10.29 8.18
C ASP A 112 -18.39 -10.12 7.00
N VAL A 113 -17.61 -9.03 6.96
CA VAL A 113 -16.59 -8.82 5.94
C VAL A 113 -15.39 -9.73 6.18
N GLY A 114 -15.41 -10.93 5.58
CA GLY A 114 -14.30 -11.86 5.66
C GLY A 114 -13.01 -11.35 5.00
N ASN A 115 -13.12 -10.58 3.91
CA ASN A 115 -11.97 -10.03 3.18
C ASN A 115 -12.26 -8.62 2.65
N SER A 116 -11.53 -7.63 3.16
CA SER A 116 -11.67 -6.23 2.73
C SER A 116 -11.41 -6.03 1.24
N GLN A 117 -10.50 -6.80 0.64
CA GLN A 117 -10.17 -6.67 -0.78
C GLN A 117 -11.31 -7.15 -1.68
N ASP A 118 -11.92 -8.28 -1.34
CA ASP A 118 -13.04 -8.84 -2.09
C ASP A 118 -14.27 -7.93 -1.95
N PHE A 119 -14.55 -7.46 -0.72
CA PHE A 119 -15.62 -6.50 -0.46
C PHE A 119 -15.45 -5.20 -1.27
N MET A 120 -14.25 -4.61 -1.25
CA MET A 120 -14.00 -3.39 -2.03
C MET A 120 -14.10 -3.62 -3.53
N SER A 121 -13.65 -4.78 -4.02
CA SER A 121 -13.76 -5.14 -5.44
C SER A 121 -15.21 -5.33 -5.90
N GLU A 122 -16.09 -5.78 -5.02
CA GLU A 122 -17.51 -6.01 -5.33
C GLU A 122 -18.33 -4.72 -5.23
N HIS A 123 -18.16 -3.97 -4.13
CA HIS A 123 -19.00 -2.82 -3.82
C HIS A 123 -18.45 -1.48 -4.32
N TYR A 124 -17.13 -1.38 -4.51
CA TYR A 124 -16.45 -0.15 -4.93
C TYR A 124 -15.42 -0.38 -6.04
N PRO A 125 -15.78 -1.04 -7.16
CA PRO A 125 -14.82 -1.50 -8.18
C PRO A 125 -14.01 -0.37 -8.84
N ASP A 126 -14.58 0.83 -8.94
CA ASP A 126 -13.90 2.00 -9.53
C ASP A 126 -12.95 2.71 -8.57
N PHE A 127 -13.03 2.41 -7.26
CA PHE A 127 -12.19 3.01 -6.25
C PHE A 127 -10.73 2.63 -6.45
N ALA A 128 -10.46 1.34 -6.70
CA ALA A 128 -9.11 0.82 -6.83
C ALA A 128 -8.32 1.48 -7.96
N LEU A 129 -8.93 1.69 -9.14
CA LEU A 129 -8.27 2.39 -10.25
C LEU A 129 -7.87 3.83 -9.90
N LYS A 130 -8.73 4.55 -9.18
CA LYS A 130 -8.41 5.90 -8.70
C LYS A 130 -7.26 5.85 -7.68
N ALA A 131 -7.26 4.87 -6.78
CA ALA A 131 -6.20 4.69 -5.79
C ALA A 131 -4.84 4.35 -6.43
N TYR A 132 -4.79 3.46 -7.43
CA TYR A 132 -3.53 3.18 -8.16
C TYR A 132 -3.00 4.41 -8.89
N LYS A 133 -3.89 5.23 -9.44
CA LYS A 133 -3.48 6.47 -10.09
C LYS A 133 -2.90 7.47 -9.09
N ASP A 134 -3.53 7.60 -7.93
CA ASP A 134 -3.13 8.53 -6.87
C ASP A 134 -1.82 8.09 -6.17
N MET A 135 -1.60 6.77 -6.07
CA MET A 135 -0.37 6.18 -5.50
C MET A 135 0.91 6.68 -6.18
N LEU A 136 0.89 7.01 -7.48
CA LEU A 136 2.04 7.60 -8.16
C LEU A 136 2.42 8.97 -7.57
N GLY A 137 1.41 9.78 -7.25
CA GLY A 137 1.58 11.08 -6.60
C GLY A 137 2.06 10.92 -5.16
N LEU A 138 1.45 9.97 -4.42
CA LEU A 138 1.87 9.62 -3.06
C LEU A 138 3.34 9.21 -3.01
N ALA A 139 3.77 8.27 -3.86
CA ALA A 139 5.15 7.78 -3.88
C ALA A 139 6.15 8.91 -4.17
N LYS A 140 5.82 9.82 -5.10
CA LYS A 140 6.64 11.00 -5.39
C LYS A 140 6.70 11.96 -4.20
N HIS A 141 5.56 12.20 -3.55
CA HIS A 141 5.48 13.08 -2.38
C HIS A 141 6.30 12.52 -1.21
N VAL A 142 6.10 11.24 -0.86
CA VAL A 142 6.82 10.57 0.23
C VAL A 142 8.33 10.61 0.00
N ARG A 143 8.79 10.32 -1.22
CA ARG A 143 10.22 10.44 -1.56
C ARG A 143 10.74 11.84 -1.25
N LYS A 144 10.06 12.87 -1.77
CA LYS A 144 10.45 14.28 -1.57
C LYS A 144 10.49 14.66 -0.08
N GLU A 145 9.52 14.23 0.71
CA GLU A 145 9.50 14.54 2.15
C GLU A 145 10.64 13.85 2.89
N LEU A 146 10.94 12.58 2.57
CA LEU A 146 12.06 11.86 3.17
C LEU A 146 13.41 12.45 2.75
N GLU A 147 13.60 12.84 1.48
CA GLU A 147 14.83 13.48 0.99
C GLU A 147 15.19 14.77 1.74
N LYS A 148 14.19 15.55 2.19
CA LYS A 148 14.44 16.77 2.97
C LYS A 148 15.17 16.48 4.27
N LYS A 149 14.90 15.33 4.89
CA LYS A 149 15.41 14.99 6.23
C LYS A 149 16.58 14.00 6.18
N TYR A 150 16.55 13.06 5.25
CA TYR A 150 17.47 11.92 5.22
C TYR A 150 18.45 11.96 4.06
N LYS A 151 18.65 13.12 3.40
CA LYS A 151 19.57 13.36 2.27
C LYS A 151 20.52 12.19 2.01
N ILE A 152 20.12 11.34 1.06
CA ILE A 152 20.95 10.25 0.54
C ILE A 152 21.93 10.85 -0.48
#